data_AF-A0A1B6KET1-F1
#
_entry.id   AF-A0A1B6KET1-F1
#
_cell.length_a   1.000
_cell.length_b   1.000
_cell.length_c   1.000
_cell.angle_alpha   90.00
_cell.angle_beta   90.00
_cell.angle_gamma   90.00
#
_symmetry.space_group_name_H-M   'P 1'
#
loop_
_entity.id
_entity.type
_entity.pdbx_description
1 polymer ?
#
loop_
_entity_poly.entity_id
_entity_poly.type
_entity_poly.pdbx_seq_one_letter_code
_entity_poly.pdbx_strand_id
1 'polypeptide(L)'
;ITDTPIPEHQLKEIQVLHARVLTKGRWWYSNMPPRLQNEIYCTLGEMPEPETDWNTLDDGPAWLWWLLAILPLSKALQIAILSITSLGKRLRAIEKTLDHLAANSEAMVPAGVSSRVSPPAATL
;
A
#
# COMPACT_ATOMS: atom_id res chain seq x y z
N ILE A 1 -14.51 10.10 1.24
CA ILE A 1 -14.63 9.24 2.44
C ILE A 1 -14.23 10.12 3.60
N THR A 2 -15.18 10.76 4.29
CA THR A 2 -14.81 11.75 5.30
C THR A 2 -14.43 11.10 6.63
N ASP A 3 -13.23 11.39 7.10
CA ASP A 3 -12.71 10.95 8.38
C ASP A 3 -13.31 11.74 9.54
N THR A 4 -13.52 11.01 10.63
CA THR A 4 -13.82 11.59 11.92
C THR A 4 -12.61 12.35 12.45
N PRO A 5 -12.80 13.55 13.04
CA PRO A 5 -11.71 14.31 13.63
C PRO A 5 -10.91 13.48 14.63
N ILE A 6 -9.59 13.62 14.58
CA ILE A 6 -8.68 12.93 15.50
C ILE A 6 -8.83 13.54 16.90
N PRO A 7 -9.18 12.75 17.94
CA PRO A 7 -9.19 13.25 19.31
C PRO A 7 -7.79 13.67 19.75
N GLU A 8 -7.66 14.79 20.47
CA GLU A 8 -6.38 15.36 20.89
C GLU A 8 -5.49 14.35 21.64
N HIS A 9 -6.09 13.54 22.51
CA HIS A 9 -5.38 12.49 23.26
C HIS A 9 -4.80 11.37 22.39
N GLN A 10 -5.30 11.18 21.16
CA GLN A 10 -4.79 10.19 20.20
C GLN A 10 -3.85 10.80 19.17
N LEU A 11 -3.77 12.12 19.05
CA LEU A 11 -3.03 12.80 17.99
C LEU A 11 -1.56 12.37 17.95
N LYS A 12 -0.89 12.31 19.10
CA LYS A 12 0.52 11.90 19.18
C LYS A 12 0.74 10.44 18.76
N GLU A 13 -0.17 9.55 19.14
CA GLU A 13 -0.11 8.16 18.72
C GLU A 13 -0.29 8.02 17.21
N ILE A 14 -1.28 8.73 16.65
CA ILE A 14 -1.56 8.71 15.21
C ILE A 14 -0.43 9.36 14.43
N GLN A 15 0.22 10.41 14.95
CA GLN A 15 1.43 11.00 14.36
C GLN A 15 2.56 9.97 14.20
N VAL A 16 2.84 9.20 15.25
CA VAL A 16 3.86 8.15 15.21
C VAL A 16 3.47 7.05 14.22
N LEU A 17 2.20 6.65 14.23
CA LEU A 17 1.67 5.67 13.28
C LEU A 17 1.78 6.16 11.83
N HIS A 18 1.41 7.41 11.57
CA HIS A 18 1.49 8.05 10.25
C HIS A 18 2.92 8.00 9.70
N ALA A 19 3.90 8.47 10.47
CA ALA A 19 5.30 8.46 10.06
C ALA A 19 5.83 7.03 9.82
N ARG A 20 5.42 6.07 10.67
CA ARG A 20 5.80 4.67 10.54
C ARG A 20 5.23 4.02 9.27
N VAL A 21 3.94 4.23 8.99
CA VAL A 21 3.28 3.70 7.79
C VAL A 21 3.87 4.32 6.53
N LEU A 22 4.12 5.64 6.53
CA LEU A 22 4.79 6.32 5.42
C LEU A 22 6.17 5.72 5.15
N THR A 23 6.98 5.51 6.19
CA THR A 23 8.32 4.91 6.07
C THR A 23 8.25 3.48 5.53
N LYS A 24 7.35 2.65 6.05
CA LYS A 24 7.12 1.28 5.56
C LYS A 24 6.67 1.27 4.11
N GLY A 25 5.74 2.15 3.73
CA GLY A 25 5.23 2.26 2.36
C GLY A 25 6.32 2.65 1.37
N ARG A 26 7.13 3.66 1.71
CA ARG A 26 8.31 4.09 0.91
C ARG A 26 9.31 2.96 0.75
N TRP A 27 9.64 2.26 1.84
CA TRP A 27 10.54 1.12 1.81
C TRP A 27 9.99 0.01 0.92
N TRP A 28 8.73 -0.37 1.08
CA TRP A 28 8.10 -1.43 0.29
C TRP A 28 8.08 -1.08 -1.21
N TYR A 29 7.70 0.15 -1.58
CA TYR A 29 7.75 0.61 -2.96
C TYR A 29 9.17 0.57 -3.54
N SER A 30 10.17 1.03 -2.79
CA SER A 30 11.57 1.04 -3.23
C SER A 30 12.15 -0.37 -3.43
N ASN A 31 11.62 -1.37 -2.73
CA ASN A 31 12.03 -2.77 -2.85
C ASN A 31 11.23 -3.56 -3.91
N MET A 32 10.28 -2.94 -4.59
CA MET A 32 9.59 -3.59 -5.72
C MET A 32 10.54 -3.81 -6.90
N PRO A 33 10.25 -4.78 -7.79
CA PRO A 33 10.92 -4.87 -9.07
C PRO A 33 10.84 -3.53 -9.85
N PRO A 34 11.94 -3.03 -10.45
CA PRO A 34 11.96 -1.75 -11.15
C PRO A 34 10.91 -1.63 -12.26
N ARG A 35 10.56 -2.75 -12.91
CA ARG A 35 9.49 -2.79 -13.90
C ARG A 35 8.14 -2.36 -13.32
N LEU A 36 7.77 -2.89 -12.15
CA LEU A 36 6.50 -2.54 -11.49
C LEU A 36 6.53 -1.10 -10.99
N GLN A 37 7.67 -0.63 -10.46
CA GLN A 37 7.82 0.77 -10.06
C GLN A 37 7.58 1.72 -11.25
N ASN A 38 8.13 1.40 -12.42
CA ASN A 38 7.96 2.19 -13.64
C ASN A 38 6.52 2.16 -14.17
N GLU A 39 5.86 0.99 -14.14
CA GLU A 39 4.45 0.87 -14.51
C GLU A 39 3.55 1.72 -13.59
N ILE A 40 3.82 1.72 -12.28
CA ILE A 40 3.16 2.59 -11.31
C ILE A 40 3.41 4.07 -11.62
N TYR A 41 4.67 4.46 -11.83
CA TYR A 41 5.03 5.85 -12.14
C TYR A 41 4.34 6.36 -13.40
N CYS A 42 4.28 5.57 -14.47
CA CYS A 42 3.60 5.96 -15.71
C CYS A 42 2.08 6.13 -15.57
N THR A 43 1.45 5.46 -14.60
CA THR A 43 -0.02 5.46 -14.45
C THR A 43 -0.51 6.37 -13.35
N LEU A 44 0.20 6.43 -12.22
CA LEU A 44 -0.17 7.18 -11.02
C LEU A 44 0.77 8.34 -10.71
N GLY A 45 1.93 8.40 -11.36
CA GLY A 45 2.98 9.37 -11.06
C GLY A 45 3.81 8.99 -9.84
N GLU A 46 4.58 9.97 -9.35
CA GLU A 46 5.36 9.86 -8.12
C GLU A 46 4.49 9.78 -6.87
N MET A 47 5.04 9.17 -5.82
CA MET A 47 4.42 9.16 -4.51
C MET A 47 4.38 10.60 -3.95
N PRO A 48 3.21 11.12 -3.53
CA PRO A 48 3.11 12.45 -2.94
C PRO A 48 3.93 12.59 -1.66
N GLU A 49 4.44 13.80 -1.42
CA GLU A 49 5.04 14.16 -0.14
C GLU A 49 3.97 14.35 0.95
N PRO A 50 4.30 14.06 2.23
CA PRO A 50 3.35 14.22 3.33
C PRO A 50 2.99 15.69 3.56
N GLU A 51 1.70 15.97 3.62
CA GLU A 51 1.13 17.28 3.92
C GLU A 51 1.44 17.68 5.37
N THR A 52 1.61 18.99 5.62
CA THR A 52 1.93 19.48 6.98
C THR A 52 0.71 19.41 7.89
N ASP A 53 -0.49 19.55 7.32
CA ASP A 53 -1.81 19.59 7.94
C ASP A 53 -2.60 18.29 7.73
N TRP A 54 -1.90 17.17 7.55
CA TRP A 54 -2.50 15.86 7.26
C TRP A 54 -3.56 15.41 8.28
N ASN A 55 -3.51 15.90 9.52
CA ASN A 55 -4.43 15.56 10.60
C ASN A 55 -5.76 16.32 10.54
N THR A 56 -5.86 17.35 9.69
CA THR A 56 -7.09 18.13 9.44
C THR A 56 -7.73 17.83 8.10
N LEU A 57 -7.11 16.98 7.27
CA LEU A 57 -7.66 16.59 5.98
C LEU A 57 -8.85 15.65 6.14
N ASP A 58 -9.96 16.00 5.48
CA ASP A 58 -11.21 15.24 5.52
C ASP A 58 -11.06 13.82 4.99
N ASP A 59 -10.23 13.60 3.96
CA ASP A 59 -10.00 12.27 3.38
C ASP A 59 -8.63 11.69 3.82
N GLY A 60 -7.92 12.35 4.73
CA GLY A 60 -6.53 12.02 5.05
C GLY A 60 -5.54 12.34 3.92
N PRO A 61 -4.24 12.04 4.11
CA PRO A 61 -3.18 12.52 3.23
C PRO A 61 -3.12 11.81 1.87
N ALA A 62 -2.70 12.52 0.82
CA ALA A 62 -2.67 12.04 -0.56
C ALA A 62 -1.78 10.80 -0.75
N TRP A 63 -0.65 10.75 -0.05
CA TRP A 63 0.26 9.60 -0.11
C TRP A 63 -0.38 8.29 0.35
N LEU A 64 -1.37 8.37 1.25
CA LEU A 64 -2.09 7.20 1.75
C LEU A 64 -2.99 6.60 0.67
N TRP A 65 -3.66 7.47 -0.10
CA TRP A 65 -4.49 7.08 -1.24
C TRP A 65 -3.65 6.50 -2.38
N TRP A 66 -2.50 7.12 -2.65
CA TRP A 66 -1.54 6.60 -3.62
C TRP A 66 -1.07 5.20 -3.24
N LEU A 67 -0.70 5.01 -1.97
CA LEU A 67 -0.28 3.69 -1.48
C LEU A 67 -1.41 2.65 -1.58
N LEU A 68 -2.63 3.03 -1.22
CA LEU A 68 -3.79 2.14 -1.31
C LEU A 68 -4.07 1.68 -2.75
N ALA A 69 -3.81 2.52 -3.75
CA ALA A 69 -4.00 2.20 -5.15
C ALA A 69 -3.01 1.16 -5.69
N ILE A 70 -1.79 1.11 -5.12
CA ILE A 70 -0.73 0.20 -5.59
C ILE A 70 -0.59 -1.07 -4.77
N LEU A 71 -1.16 -1.11 -3.56
CA LEU A 71 -1.13 -2.32 -2.73
C LEU A 71 -1.94 -3.44 -3.42
N PRO A 72 -1.39 -4.68 -3.53
CA PRO A 72 -2.06 -5.82 -4.15
C PRO A 72 -3.16 -6.40 -3.23
N LEU A 73 -4.19 -5.60 -3.02
CA LEU A 73 -5.33 -5.90 -2.17
C LEU A 73 -6.44 -6.58 -2.97
N SER A 74 -7.15 -7.53 -2.35
CA SER A 74 -8.41 -8.00 -2.92
C SER A 74 -9.42 -6.85 -2.97
N LYS A 75 -10.32 -6.86 -3.96
CA LYS A 75 -11.35 -5.82 -4.11
C LYS A 75 -12.19 -5.67 -2.83
N ALA A 76 -12.48 -6.78 -2.15
CA ALA A 76 -13.19 -6.77 -0.88
C ALA A 76 -12.39 -6.04 0.23
N LEU A 77 -11.08 -6.26 0.31
CA LEU A 77 -10.22 -5.60 1.29
C LEU A 77 -10.03 -4.11 0.99
N GLN A 78 -9.91 -3.73 -0.28
CA GLN A 78 -9.93 -2.32 -0.69
C GLN A 78 -11.21 -1.64 -0.22
N ILE A 79 -12.38 -2.18 -0.56
CA ILE A 79 -13.67 -1.63 -0.15
C ILE A 79 -13.77 -1.54 1.38
N ALA A 80 -13.31 -2.56 2.11
CA ALA A 80 -13.31 -2.55 3.57
C ALA A 80 -12.46 -1.40 4.13
N ILE A 81 -11.25 -1.17 3.59
CA ILE A 81 -10.36 -0.08 4.02
C ILE A 81 -10.96 1.29 3.67
N LEU A 82 -11.54 1.42 2.46
CA LEU A 82 -12.24 2.62 1.99
C LEU A 82 -13.48 2.95 2.84
N SER A 83 -14.09 1.95 3.48
CA SER A 83 -15.26 2.17 4.34
C SER A 83 -14.89 2.69 5.73
N ILE A 84 -13.61 2.77 6.07
CA ILE A 84 -13.11 3.25 7.36
C ILE A 84 -13.08 4.78 7.38
N THR A 85 -13.87 5.38 8.27
CA THR A 85 -13.98 6.83 8.53
C THR A 85 -13.11 7.29 9.70
N SER A 86 -12.02 6.58 9.99
CA SER A 86 -11.05 6.94 11.01
C SER A 86 -9.65 6.75 10.44
N LEU A 87 -8.93 7.85 10.24
CA LEU A 87 -7.58 7.84 9.69
C LEU A 87 -6.67 6.88 10.45
N GLY A 88 -6.73 6.90 11.79
CA GLY A 88 -5.94 5.97 12.62
C GLY A 88 -6.25 4.50 12.36
N LYS A 89 -7.54 4.14 12.20
CA LYS A 89 -7.92 2.75 11.84
C LYS A 89 -7.48 2.39 10.43
N ARG A 90 -7.59 3.34 9.48
CA ARG A 90 -7.18 3.14 8.09
C ARG A 90 -5.65 2.93 7.99
N LEU A 91 -4.88 3.75 8.68
CA LEU A 91 -3.42 3.60 8.82
C LEU A 91 -3.04 2.23 9.40
N ARG A 92 -3.72 1.75 10.45
CA ARG A 92 -3.45 0.42 11.03
C ARG A 92 -3.79 -0.72 10.08
N ALA A 93 -4.85 -0.59 9.29
CA ALA A 93 -5.19 -1.59 8.28
C ALA A 93 -4.09 -1.68 7.21
N ILE A 94 -3.62 -0.53 6.73
CA ILE A 94 -2.54 -0.43 5.74
C ILE A 94 -1.21 -0.93 6.34
N GLU A 95 -0.89 -0.61 7.59
CA GLU A 95 0.27 -1.15 8.30
C GLU A 95 0.29 -2.68 8.28
N LYS A 96 -0.83 -3.31 8.64
CA LYS A 96 -0.96 -4.78 8.64
C LYS A 96 -0.79 -5.38 7.25
N THR A 97 -1.31 -4.71 6.22
CA THR A 97 -1.08 -5.12 4.84
C THR A 97 0.39 -5.08 4.49
N LEU A 98 1.09 -3.97 4.77
CA LEU A 98 2.52 -3.83 4.50
C LEU A 98 3.35 -4.89 5.22
N ASP A 99 3.02 -5.16 6.49
CA ASP A 99 3.71 -6.19 7.29
C ASP A 99 3.51 -7.59 6.68
N HIS A 100 2.30 -7.90 6.20
CA HIS A 100 2.01 -9.15 5.52
C HIS A 100 2.77 -9.27 4.18
N LEU A 101 2.87 -8.19 3.41
CA LEU A 101 3.59 -8.19 2.13
C LEU A 101 5.10 -8.32 2.33
N ALA A 102 5.67 -7.67 3.35
CA ALA A 102 7.08 -7.79 3.67
C ALA A 102 7.46 -9.21 4.11
N ALA A 103 6.60 -9.85 4.92
CA ALA A 103 6.78 -11.24 5.35
C ALA A 103 6.67 -12.25 4.18
N ASN A 104 5.87 -11.93 3.16
CA ASN A 104 5.61 -12.80 2.01
C ASN A 104 6.42 -12.40 0.77
N SER A 105 7.61 -11.81 0.92
CA SER A 105 8.40 -11.23 -0.18
C SER A 105 8.78 -12.19 -1.33
N GLU A 106 8.51 -13.50 -1.24
CA GLU A 106 8.55 -14.42 -2.39
C GLU A 106 7.32 -14.34 -3.32
N ALA A 107 6.20 -13.75 -2.89
CA ALA A 107 4.92 -13.82 -3.61
C ALA A 107 4.68 -12.66 -4.61
N MET A 108 5.59 -11.69 -4.72
CA MET A 108 5.53 -10.65 -5.77
C MET A 108 6.03 -11.19 -7.13
N VAL A 109 5.58 -12.38 -7.50
CA VAL A 109 5.68 -12.89 -8.86
C VAL A 109 4.36 -12.49 -9.54
N PRO A 110 4.37 -11.64 -10.58
CA PRO A 110 3.14 -11.31 -11.27
C PRO A 110 2.55 -12.60 -11.85
N ALA A 111 1.27 -12.85 -11.55
CA ALA A 111 0.47 -13.88 -12.20
C ALA A 111 0.40 -13.60 -13.70
N GLY A 112 1.40 -14.06 -14.46
CA GLY A 112 1.51 -13.68 -15.87
C GLY A 112 2.77 -14.09 -16.65
N VAL A 113 3.69 -14.91 -16.13
CA VAL A 113 4.72 -15.56 -16.97
C VAL A 113 4.73 -17.07 -16.71
N SER A 114 4.08 -17.79 -17.62
CA SER A 114 4.13 -19.24 -17.74
C SER A 114 5.45 -19.65 -18.39
N SER A 115 6.18 -20.59 -17.79
CA SER A 115 7.06 -21.49 -18.54
C SER A 115 6.65 -22.92 -18.23
N ARG A 116 5.61 -23.36 -18.93
CA ARG A 116 5.39 -24.78 -19.20
C ARG A 116 6.50 -25.24 -20.15
N VAL A 117 7.63 -25.66 -19.59
CA VAL A 117 8.63 -26.41 -20.35
C VAL A 117 8.09 -27.84 -20.48
N SER A 118 7.53 -28.17 -21.64
CA SER A 118 7.25 -29.56 -22.01
C SER A 118 8.59 -30.30 -22.18
N PRO A 119 8.76 -31.52 -21.64
CA PRO A 119 9.93 -32.33 -21.96
C PRO A 119 9.85 -32.80 -23.43
N PRO A 120 10.98 -32.88 -24.16
CA PRO A 120 10.99 -33.50 -25.47
C PRO A 120 10.71 -34.99 -25.32
N ALA A 121 9.79 -35.49 -26.15
CA ALA A 121 9.55 -36.92 -26.30
C ALA A 121 10.86 -37.60 -26.71
N ALA A 122 11.34 -38.50 -25.86
CA ALA A 122 12.40 -39.43 -26.23
C ALA A 122 11.80 -40.45 -27.20
N THR A 123 12.07 -40.26 -28.48
CA THR A 123 12.02 -41.33 -29.48
C THR A 123 13.26 -42.18 -29.31
N LEU A 124 13.10 -43.45 -28.91
CA LEU A 124 13.83 -44.62 -29.41
C LEU A 124 13.07 -45.88 -28.98
#